data_AF-A0A497FMS2-F1
#
_entry.id   AF-A0A497FMS2-F1
#
_cell.length_a   1.000
_cell.length_b   1.000
_cell.length_c   1.000
_cell.angle_alpha   90.00
_cell.angle_beta   90.00
_cell.angle_gamma   90.00
#
_symmetry.space_group_name_H-M   'P 1'
#
loop_
_entity.id
_entity.type
_entity.pdbx_description
1 polymer ?
#
loop_
_entity_poly.entity_id
_entity_poly.type
_entity_poly.pdbx_seq_one_letter_code
_entity_poly.pdbx_strand_id
1 'polypeptide(L)'
;MDPNAGPEENTKSILEPGTYLYDKAINFLRQEVKEPQMYLSILAAVAEGRQRSSEVASMAKIDPRGLTKYIVVLEELDILERG
;
A
#
# COMPACT_ATOMS: atom_id res chain seq x y z
N MET A 1 -6.68 -15.09 1.82
CA MET A 1 -5.73 -15.19 2.93
C MET A 1 -5.42 -16.65 3.11
N ASP A 2 -4.18 -17.03 2.83
CA ASP A 2 -3.69 -18.39 3.11
C ASP A 2 -3.24 -18.40 4.58
N PRO A 3 -3.86 -19.24 5.44
CA PRO A 3 -3.47 -19.35 6.84
C PRO A 3 -2.07 -19.94 7.06
N ASN A 4 -1.43 -20.50 6.02
CA ASN A 4 -0.07 -21.04 6.09
C ASN A 4 1.00 -20.08 5.54
N ALA A 5 0.59 -18.94 4.98
CA ALA A 5 1.49 -17.93 4.45
C ALA A 5 1.89 -16.94 5.54
N GLY A 6 3.18 -16.60 5.62
CA GLY A 6 3.67 -15.59 6.57
C GLY A 6 3.00 -14.22 6.33
N PRO A 7 2.98 -13.32 7.33
CA PRO A 7 2.33 -12.00 7.22
C PRO A 7 2.74 -11.25 5.94
N GLU A 8 4.04 -11.21 5.60
CA GLU A 8 4.57 -10.57 4.39
C GLU A 8 4.00 -11.14 3.07
N GLU A 9 3.74 -12.45 3.04
CA GLU A 9 3.21 -13.15 1.86
C GLU A 9 1.71 -12.84 1.67
N ASN A 10 0.97 -12.70 2.79
CA ASN A 10 -0.42 -12.27 2.77
C ASN A 10 -0.55 -10.79 2.35
N THR A 11 0.36 -9.90 2.77
CA THR A 11 0.35 -8.49 2.35
C THR A 11 0.59 -8.34 0.84
N LYS A 12 1.46 -9.16 0.25
CA LYS A 12 1.63 -9.21 -1.21
C LYS A 12 0.35 -9.64 -1.93
N SER A 13 -0.32 -10.68 -1.44
CA SER A 13 -1.57 -11.19 -2.04
C SER A 13 -2.72 -10.17 -2.00
N ILE A 14 -2.80 -9.34 -0.97
CA ILE A 14 -3.80 -8.27 -0.87
C ILE A 14 -3.60 -7.19 -1.93
N LEU A 15 -2.35 -6.99 -2.37
CA LEU A 15 -1.97 -5.96 -3.34
C LEU A 15 -1.91 -6.48 -4.78
N GLU A 16 -2.19 -7.76 -5.01
CA GLU A 16 -2.29 -8.33 -6.35
C GLU A 16 -3.50 -7.77 -7.09
N PRO A 17 -3.30 -7.15 -8.28
CA PRO A 17 -4.39 -6.67 -9.11
C PRO A 17 -5.38 -7.79 -9.44
N GLY A 18 -6.67 -7.55 -9.19
CA GLY A 18 -7.74 -8.52 -9.47
C GLY A 18 -8.10 -9.44 -8.29
N THR A 19 -7.50 -9.24 -7.11
CA THR A 19 -7.99 -9.88 -5.89
C THR A 19 -9.15 -9.09 -5.27
N TYR A 20 -10.09 -9.78 -4.62
CA TYR A 20 -11.23 -9.16 -3.98
C TYR A 20 -10.84 -8.08 -2.95
N LEU A 21 -9.73 -8.29 -2.23
CA LEU A 21 -9.24 -7.34 -1.23
C LEU A 21 -8.61 -6.11 -1.89
N TYR A 22 -7.88 -6.27 -2.99
CA TYR A 22 -7.37 -5.16 -3.80
C TYR A 22 -8.50 -4.25 -4.29
N ASP A 23 -9.54 -4.84 -4.89
CA ASP A 23 -10.67 -4.09 -5.43
C ASP A 23 -11.46 -3.37 -4.32
N LYS A 24 -11.61 -4.02 -3.17
CA LYS A 24 -12.26 -3.42 -1.99
C LYS A 24 -11.43 -2.26 -1.42
N ALA A 25 -10.12 -2.42 -1.31
CA ALA A 25 -9.21 -1.36 -0.84
C ALA A 25 -9.21 -0.15 -1.78
N ILE A 26 -9.21 -0.37 -3.10
CA ILE A 26 -9.32 0.71 -4.10
C ILE A 26 -10.62 1.49 -3.95
N ASN A 27 -11.75 0.77 -3.82
CA ASN A 27 -13.05 1.43 -3.71
C ASN A 27 -13.16 2.24 -2.41
N PHE A 28 -12.59 1.75 -1.31
CA PHE A 28 -12.50 2.47 -0.05
C PHE A 28 -11.65 3.74 -0.17
N LEU A 29 -10.42 3.62 -0.73
CA LEU A 29 -9.52 4.75 -0.95
C LEU A 29 -10.12 5.83 -1.86
N ARG A 30 -10.91 5.44 -2.86
CA ARG A 30 -11.61 6.39 -3.74
C ARG A 30 -12.74 7.16 -3.06
N GLN A 31 -13.34 6.59 -2.02
CA GLN A 31 -14.45 7.21 -1.29
C GLN A 31 -13.94 8.12 -0.15
N GLU A 32 -12.86 7.72 0.52
CA GLU A 32 -12.37 8.41 1.71
C GLU A 32 -11.26 9.44 1.44
N VAL A 33 -10.56 9.36 0.28
CA VAL A 33 -9.30 10.10 0.10
C VAL A 33 -9.23 10.93 -1.18
N LYS A 34 -8.72 12.17 -1.04
CA LYS A 34 -8.61 13.16 -2.14
C LYS A 34 -7.64 12.77 -3.26
N GLU A 35 -6.68 11.87 -3.01
CA GLU A 35 -5.58 11.57 -3.94
C GLU A 35 -5.32 10.05 -4.11
N PRO A 36 -6.31 9.26 -4.56
CA PRO A 36 -6.23 7.79 -4.55
C PRO A 36 -5.07 7.22 -5.39
N GLN A 37 -4.66 7.93 -6.44
CA GLN A 37 -3.52 7.54 -7.29
C GLN A 37 -2.18 7.54 -6.55
N MET A 38 -2.03 8.40 -5.53
CA MET A 38 -0.81 8.50 -4.74
C MET A 38 -0.67 7.29 -3.80
N TYR A 39 -1.76 6.93 -3.13
CA TYR A 39 -1.82 5.72 -2.30
C TYR A 39 -1.52 4.46 -3.12
N LEU A 40 -2.11 4.34 -4.32
CA LEU A 40 -1.88 3.18 -5.18
C LEU A 40 -0.42 3.09 -5.68
N SER A 41 0.20 4.22 -6.00
CA SER A 41 1.62 4.23 -6.40
C SER A 41 2.54 3.80 -5.25
N ILE A 42 2.22 4.20 -4.02
CA ILE A 42 2.95 3.79 -2.81
C ILE A 42 2.76 2.28 -2.55
N LEU A 43 1.53 1.77 -2.63
CA LEU A 43 1.25 0.35 -2.48
C LEU A 43 1.97 -0.50 -3.52
N ALA A 44 2.00 -0.07 -4.79
CA ALA A 44 2.73 -0.76 -5.84
C ALA A 44 4.25 -0.81 -5.55
N ALA A 45 4.83 0.30 -5.08
CA ALA A 45 6.25 0.35 -4.73
C ALA A 45 6.60 -0.61 -3.58
N VAL A 46 5.71 -0.75 -2.61
CA VAL A 46 5.88 -1.68 -1.48
C VAL A 46 5.68 -3.14 -1.92
N ALA A 47 4.67 -3.42 -2.75
CA ALA A 47 4.41 -4.76 -3.30
C ALA A 47 5.57 -5.30 -4.16
N GLU A 48 6.30 -4.42 -4.84
CA GLU A 48 7.56 -4.76 -5.55
C GLU A 48 8.71 -5.16 -4.61
N GLY A 49 8.52 -5.15 -3.29
CA GLY A 49 9.50 -5.58 -2.29
C GLY A 49 10.47 -4.47 -1.88
N ARG A 50 10.13 -3.19 -2.13
CA ARG A 50 10.99 -2.07 -1.72
C ARG A 50 10.80 -1.78 -0.24
N GLN A 51 11.87 -1.94 0.52
CA GLN A 51 11.84 -1.76 1.98
C GLN A 51 12.33 -0.37 2.42
N ARG A 52 12.99 0.40 1.54
CA ARG A 52 13.50 1.73 1.90
C ARG A 52 12.52 2.83 1.52
N SER A 53 12.17 3.67 2.49
CA SER A 53 11.26 4.81 2.29
C SER A 53 11.70 5.75 1.16
N SER A 54 13.02 5.89 0.92
CA SER A 54 13.55 6.68 -0.19
C SER A 54 13.26 6.09 -1.58
N GLU A 55 13.24 4.76 -1.70
CA GLU A 55 12.94 4.06 -2.95
C GLU A 55 11.44 4.11 -3.27
N VAL A 56 10.60 3.97 -2.25
CA VAL A 56 9.14 4.14 -2.33
C VAL A 56 8.80 5.58 -2.73
N ALA A 57 9.40 6.57 -2.07
CA ALA A 57 9.18 7.99 -2.37
C ALA A 57 9.57 8.34 -3.82
N SER A 58 10.72 7.85 -4.28
CA SER A 58 11.21 8.08 -5.63
C SER A 58 10.27 7.49 -6.69
N MET A 59 9.78 6.27 -6.49
CA MET A 59 8.88 5.60 -7.44
C MET A 59 7.50 6.22 -7.48
N ALA A 60 6.94 6.53 -6.32
CA ALA A 60 5.65 7.20 -6.22
C ALA A 60 5.74 8.69 -6.60
N LYS A 61 6.94 9.21 -6.94
CA LYS A 61 7.21 10.60 -7.32
C LYS A 61 6.70 11.61 -6.29
N ILE A 62 6.94 11.29 -5.03
CA ILE A 62 6.50 12.06 -3.86
C ILE A 62 7.73 12.50 -3.05
N ASP A 63 7.65 13.70 -2.49
CA ASP A 63 8.62 14.16 -1.50
C ASP A 63 8.63 13.18 -0.30
N PRO A 64 9.80 12.66 0.14
CA PRO A 64 9.90 11.77 1.29
C PRO A 64 9.22 12.29 2.56
N ARG A 65 9.14 13.61 2.76
CA ARG A 65 8.43 14.26 3.88
C ARG A 65 6.92 14.06 3.79
N GLY A 66 6.39 13.94 2.56
CA GLY A 66 5.00 13.62 2.30
C GLY A 66 4.69 12.13 2.43
N LEU A 67 5.66 11.23 2.26
CA LEU A 67 5.41 9.79 2.25
C LEU A 67 4.79 9.30 3.57
N THR A 68 5.28 9.81 4.70
CA THR A 68 4.82 9.39 6.04
C THR A 68 3.31 9.55 6.23
N LYS A 69 2.71 10.64 5.75
CA LYS A 69 1.25 10.83 5.90
C LYS A 69 0.42 9.81 5.10
N TYR A 70 0.93 9.36 3.95
CA TYR A 70 0.25 8.33 3.17
C TYR A 70 0.40 6.95 3.82
N ILE A 71 1.59 6.64 4.35
CA ILE A 71 1.84 5.39 5.08
C ILE A 71 0.94 5.28 6.32
N VAL A 72 0.83 6.34 7.13
CA VAL A 72 -0.05 6.35 8.32
C VAL A 72 -1.51 6.05 7.95
N VAL A 73 -2.02 6.67 6.89
CA VAL A 73 -3.40 6.38 6.44
C VAL A 73 -3.52 4.95 5.94
N LEU A 74 -2.52 4.39 5.27
CA LEU A 74 -2.56 2.98 4.82
C LEU A 74 -2.50 1.99 5.99
N GLU A 75 -1.80 2.34 7.07
CA GLU A 75 -1.79 1.57 8.32
C GLU A 75 -3.13 1.67 9.05
N GLU A 76 -3.73 2.86 9.16
CA GLU A 76 -5.05 3.06 9.78
C GLU A 76 -6.17 2.29 9.04
N LEU A 77 -5.96 1.97 7.77
CA LEU A 77 -6.86 1.17 6.94
C LEU A 77 -6.55 -0.33 6.97
N ASP A 78 -5.56 -0.77 7.77
CA ASP A 78 -5.06 -2.14 7.83
C ASP A 78 -4.58 -2.69 6.46
N ILE A 79 -4.12 -1.80 5.56
CA ILE A 79 -3.63 -2.17 4.22
C ILE A 79 -2.12 -2.45 4.25
N LEU A 80 -1.40 -1.80 5.15
CA LEU A 80 0.05 -1.88 5.25
C LEU A 80 0.45 -2.00 6.74
N GLU A 81 1.40 -2.87 7.05
CA GLU A 81 2.04 -2.94 8.37
C GLU A 81 3.53 -2.65 8.25
N ARG A 82 4.08 -1.87 9.19
CA ARG A 82 5.54 -1.74 9.33
C ARG A 82 6.09 -2.98 10.06
N GLY A 83 6.81 -3.82 9.31
CA GLY A 83 7.68 -4.87 9.86
C GLY A 83 9.02 -4.34 10.36
#